data_AF-A0A920G4K5-F1
#
_entry.id   AF-A0A920G4K5-F1
#
_cell.length_a   1.000
_cell.length_b   1.000
_cell.length_c   1.000
_cell.angle_alpha   90.00
_cell.angle_beta   90.00
_cell.angle_gamma   90.00
#
_symmetry.space_group_name_H-M   'P 1'
#
loop_
_entity.id
_entity.type
_entity.pdbx_description
1 polymer ?
#
loop_
_entity_poly.entity_id
_entity_poly.type
_entity_poly.pdbx_seq_one_letter_code
_entity_poly.pdbx_strand_id
1 'polypeptide(L)'
;MKQPKKVLACVDQSPYADYVADYSAWAAQRFSLPLELLHIIDRHQETATSDDHSGAIGFDAQENLLNRLTEEEGERSRAIREQGRLFLNELKKRCEQREGHCG
;
A
#
# COMPACT_ATOMS: atom_id res chain seq x y z
N MET A 1 11.03 8.18 25.06
CA MET A 1 11.96 7.16 24.51
C MET A 1 12.38 7.62 23.11
N LYS A 2 13.68 7.69 22.78
CA LYS A 2 14.15 8.04 21.43
C LYS A 2 13.98 6.84 20.52
N GLN A 3 13.29 7.00 19.39
CA GLN A 3 13.22 5.98 18.35
C GLN A 3 14.61 5.81 17.70
N PRO A 4 15.04 4.58 17.39
CA PRO A 4 16.29 4.36 16.65
C PRO A 4 16.20 5.02 15.27
N LYS A 5 17.31 5.58 14.79
CA LYS A 5 17.38 6.15 13.44
C LYS A 5 17.23 5.02 12.42
N LYS A 6 16.47 5.27 11.35
CA LYS A 6 16.23 4.34 10.24
C LYS A 6 16.06 5.12 8.94
N VAL A 7 16.32 4.48 7.81
CA VAL A 7 15.95 4.99 6.49
C VAL A 7 14.53 4.50 6.19
N LEU A 8 13.60 5.43 5.98
CA LEU A 8 12.22 5.13 5.59
C LEU A 8 12.06 5.43 4.10
N ALA A 9 11.74 4.40 3.33
CA ALA A 9 11.52 4.48 1.89
C ALA A 9 10.03 4.36 1.60
N CYS A 10 9.42 5.48 1.21
CA CYS A 10 8.03 5.52 0.79
C CYS A 10 7.94 5.17 -0.69
N VAL A 11 7.16 4.14 -1.01
CA VAL A 11 7.01 3.60 -2.37
C VAL A 11 5.53 3.50 -2.72
N ASP A 12 5.20 3.76 -3.97
CA ASP A 12 3.88 3.57 -4.57
C ASP A 12 4.00 2.57 -5.73
N GLN A 13 2.92 2.28 -6.45
CA GLN A 13 2.98 1.41 -7.63
C GLN A 13 3.50 2.14 -8.89
N SER A 14 4.19 3.27 -8.73
CA SER A 14 4.79 3.97 -9.85
C SER A 14 6.04 3.21 -10.36
N PRO A 15 6.47 3.47 -11.61
CA PRO A 15 7.73 2.95 -12.13
C PRO A 15 8.97 3.38 -11.33
N TYR A 16 8.83 4.36 -10.42
CA TYR A 16 9.93 4.90 -9.64
C TYR A 16 10.23 4.09 -8.37
N ALA A 17 9.33 3.19 -7.95
CA ALA A 17 9.47 2.42 -6.72
C ALA A 17 10.79 1.63 -6.63
N ASP A 18 11.20 1.03 -7.75
CA ASP A 18 12.46 0.29 -7.87
C ASP A 18 13.67 1.18 -7.59
N TYR A 19 13.69 2.39 -8.14
CA TYR A 19 14.78 3.33 -7.94
C TYR A 19 14.79 3.84 -6.49
N VAL A 20 13.63 4.13 -5.93
CA VAL A 20 13.51 4.54 -4.52
C VAL A 20 14.03 3.44 -3.61
N ALA A 21 13.66 2.18 -3.84
CA ALA A 21 14.15 1.05 -3.08
C ALA A 21 15.68 0.89 -3.21
N ASP A 22 16.21 0.95 -4.44
CA ASP A 22 17.65 0.81 -4.72
C ASP A 22 18.49 1.88 -4.01
N TYR A 23 18.12 3.16 -4.15
CA TYR A 23 18.88 4.26 -3.53
C TYR A 23 18.71 4.28 -2.01
N SER A 24 17.56 3.84 -1.49
CA SER A 24 17.33 3.73 -0.05
C SER A 24 18.16 2.62 0.58
N ALA A 25 18.32 1.48 -0.11
CA ALA A 25 19.21 0.40 0.30
C ALA A 25 20.67 0.88 0.33
N TRP A 26 21.13 1.56 -0.72
CA TRP A 26 22.46 2.18 -0.74
C TRP A 26 22.66 3.16 0.42
N ALA A 27 21.70 4.03 0.69
CA ALA A 27 21.77 4.99 1.78
C ALA A 27 21.81 4.29 3.16
N ALA A 28 20.95 3.29 3.37
CA ALA A 28 20.91 2.50 4.60
C ALA A 28 22.26 1.83 4.89
N GLN A 29 22.86 1.22 3.87
CA GLN A 29 24.21 0.64 3.95
C GLN A 29 25.25 1.72 4.28
N ARG A 30 25.24 2.85 3.55
CA ARG A 30 26.20 3.95 3.73
C ARG A 30 26.15 4.57 5.12
N PHE A 31 24.97 4.68 5.72
CA PHE A 31 24.77 5.23 7.06
C PHE A 31 24.79 4.17 8.17
N SER A 32 24.90 2.89 7.82
CA SER A 32 24.76 1.77 8.78
C SER A 32 23.46 1.87 9.59
N LEU A 33 22.36 2.18 8.91
CA LEU A 33 21.02 2.29 9.48
C LEU A 33 20.09 1.23 8.88
N PRO A 34 19.10 0.73 9.63
CA PRO A 34 18.10 -0.17 9.08
C PRO A 34 17.24 0.53 8.02
N LEU A 35 16.86 -0.21 6.98
CA LEU A 35 15.90 0.20 5.94
C LEU A 35 14.50 -0.32 6.26
N GLU A 36 13.50 0.55 6.11
CA GLU A 36 12.08 0.21 6.20
C GLU A 36 11.36 0.69 4.93
N LEU A 37 10.61 -0.21 4.29
CA LEU A 37 9.80 0.09 3.11
C LEU A 37 8.34 0.32 3.55
N LEU A 38 7.74 1.41 3.06
CA LEU A 38 6.36 1.79 3.34
C LEU A 38 5.59 1.98 2.02
N HIS A 39 4.60 1.12 1.77
CA HIS A 39 3.74 1.24 0.61
C HIS A 39 2.65 2.30 0.84
N ILE A 40 2.65 3.33 0.01
CA ILE A 40 1.61 4.35 -0.03
C ILE A 40 0.49 3.83 -0.93
N ILE A 41 -0.68 3.60 -0.32
CA ILE A 41 -1.90 3.26 -1.05
C ILE A 41 -2.63 4.57 -1.34
N ASP A 42 -2.60 5.03 -2.59
CA ASP A 42 -3.41 6.16 -3.01
C ASP A 42 -4.88 5.72 -3.12
N ARG A 43 -5.76 6.37 -2.38
CA ARG A 43 -7.21 6.20 -2.46
C ARG A 43 -7.79 7.40 -3.20
N HIS A 44 -7.53 7.51 -4.49
CA HIS A 44 -8.27 8.49 -5.30
C HIS A 44 -9.77 8.12 -5.29
N GLN A 45 -10.57 9.04 -4.75
CA GLN A 45 -12.01 8.94 -4.46
C GLN A 45 -12.89 9.08 -5.72
N GLU A 46 -12.51 8.52 -6.85
CA GLU A 46 -13.29 8.71 -8.10
C GLU A 46 -14.44 7.73 -8.30
N THR A 47 -14.70 6.82 -7.35
CA THR A 47 -15.86 5.90 -7.42
C THR A 47 -16.93 6.23 -6.38
N ALA A 48 -17.30 7.51 -6.29
CA ALA A 48 -18.66 7.87 -5.91
C ALA A 48 -19.48 7.98 -7.21
N THR A 49 -19.70 6.86 -7.89
CA THR A 49 -20.74 6.80 -8.93
C THR A 49 -22.07 6.97 -8.19
N SER A 50 -22.59 8.19 -8.25
CA SER A 50 -23.89 8.57 -7.73
C SER A 50 -24.99 7.93 -8.59
N ASP A 51 -25.18 6.62 -8.47
CA ASP A 51 -26.35 5.95 -9.01
C ASP A 51 -27.48 6.05 -7.98
N ASP A 52 -28.04 7.26 -7.93
CA ASP A 52 -29.20 7.57 -7.10
C ASP A 52 -30.44 6.93 -7.74
N HIS A 53 -30.78 5.72 -7.26
CA HIS A 53 -32.02 5.02 -7.60
C HIS A 53 -32.92 4.77 -6.39
N SER A 54 -32.74 5.54 -5.30
CA SER A 54 -33.57 5.43 -4.10
C SER A 54 -34.91 6.17 -4.27
N GLY A 55 -35.72 5.72 -5.24
CA GLY A 55 -37.07 6.24 -5.49
C GLY A 55 -38.18 5.40 -4.86
N ALA A 56 -37.94 4.15 -4.50
CA ALA A 56 -38.89 3.29 -3.81
C ALA A 56 -38.17 2.06 -3.26
N ILE A 57 -38.74 1.46 -2.20
CA ILE A 57 -38.50 0.12 -1.63
C ILE A 57 -37.93 0.23 -0.20
N GLY A 58 -38.66 -0.42 0.71
CA GLY A 58 -38.72 -0.13 2.15
C GLY A 58 -37.46 -0.39 2.96
N PHE A 59 -37.60 -0.20 4.26
CA PHE A 59 -36.59 -0.32 5.33
C PHE A 59 -35.55 -1.46 5.13
N ASP A 60 -35.97 -2.62 4.61
CA ASP A 60 -35.09 -3.76 4.30
C ASP A 60 -34.11 -3.52 3.13
N ALA A 61 -34.44 -2.68 2.16
CA ALA A 61 -33.58 -2.38 1.01
C ALA A 61 -32.38 -1.51 1.40
N GLN A 62 -32.58 -0.59 2.35
CA GLN A 62 -31.50 0.23 2.89
C GLN A 62 -30.50 -0.64 3.68
N GLU A 63 -30.98 -1.53 4.54
CA GLU A 63 -30.12 -2.44 5.31
C GLU A 63 -29.36 -3.42 4.40
N ASN A 64 -30.04 -4.01 3.40
CA ASN A 64 -29.39 -4.88 2.42
C ASN A 64 -28.34 -4.14 1.58
N LEU A 65 -28.59 -2.90 1.18
CA LEU A 65 -27.62 -2.08 0.46
C LEU A 65 -26.41 -1.76 1.35
N LEU A 66 -26.64 -1.36 2.59
CA LEU A 66 -25.57 -1.03 3.53
C LEU A 66 -24.68 -2.24 3.84
N ASN A 67 -25.29 -3.43 4.02
CA ASN A 67 -24.57 -4.67 4.26
C ASN A 67 -23.71 -5.06 3.04
N ARG A 68 -24.27 -4.98 1.82
CA ARG A 68 -23.52 -5.24 0.59
C ARG A 68 -22.34 -4.30 0.41
N LEU A 69 -22.54 -2.99 0.59
CA LEU A 69 -21.47 -1.99 0.50
C LEU A 69 -20.38 -2.23 1.56
N THR A 70 -20.77 -2.67 2.76
CA THR A 70 -19.83 -2.98 3.86
C THR A 70 -19.00 -4.22 3.57
N GLU A 71 -19.62 -5.27 3.02
CA GLU A 71 -18.94 -6.50 2.64
C GLU A 71 -17.96 -6.26 1.47
N GLU A 72 -18.41 -5.54 0.43
CA GLU A 72 -17.61 -5.16 -0.74
C GLU A 72 -16.38 -4.30 -0.34
N GLU A 73 -16.54 -3.31 0.55
CA GLU A 73 -15.42 -2.53 1.09
C GLU A 73 -14.46 -3.40 1.93
N GLY A 74 -15.00 -4.36 2.69
CA GLY A 74 -14.23 -5.30 3.49
C GLY A 74 -13.32 -6.19 2.65
N GLU A 75 -13.86 -6.79 1.58
CA GLU A 75 -13.09 -7.61 0.64
C GLU A 75 -12.05 -6.77 -0.12
N ARG A 76 -12.44 -5.59 -0.61
CA ARG A 76 -11.54 -4.66 -1.31
C ARG A 76 -10.35 -4.25 -0.44
N SER A 77 -10.61 -3.91 0.82
CA SER A 77 -9.57 -3.52 1.78
C SER A 77 -8.58 -4.65 2.05
N ARG A 78 -9.05 -5.91 2.12
CA ARG A 78 -8.18 -7.08 2.26
C ARG A 78 -7.33 -7.31 1.02
N ALA A 79 -7.93 -7.24 -0.17
CA ALA A 79 -7.22 -7.42 -1.43
C ALA A 79 -6.10 -6.38 -1.63
N ILE A 80 -6.37 -5.10 -1.36
CA ILE A 80 -5.37 -4.02 -1.46
C ILE A 80 -4.21 -4.24 -0.48
N ARG A 81 -4.49 -4.68 0.75
CA ARG A 81 -3.44 -4.99 1.74
C ARG A 81 -2.56 -6.13 1.28
N GLU A 82 -3.16 -7.19 0.73
CA GLU A 82 -2.42 -8.35 0.25
C GLU A 82 -1.55 -8.00 -0.96
N GLN A 83 -2.08 -7.21 -1.91
CA GLN A 83 -1.28 -6.67 -3.01
C GLN A 83 -0.11 -5.82 -2.51
N GLY A 84 -0.35 -4.94 -1.53
CA GLY A 84 0.71 -4.16 -0.91
C GLY A 84 1.78 -5.01 -0.23
N ARG A 85 1.39 -6.13 0.40
CA ARG A 85 2.32 -7.08 1.01
C ARG A 85 3.18 -7.78 -0.03
N LEU A 86 2.60 -8.21 -1.15
CA LEU A 86 3.34 -8.83 -2.26
C LEU A 86 4.34 -7.85 -2.86
N PHE A 87 3.90 -6.61 -3.13
CA PHE A 87 4.73 -5.54 -3.65
C PHE A 87 5.93 -5.21 -2.74
N LEU A 88 5.70 -5.04 -1.43
CA LEU A 88 6.78 -4.78 -0.47
C LEU A 88 7.77 -5.96 -0.38
N ASN A 89 7.29 -7.20 -0.50
CA ASN A 89 8.17 -8.38 -0.49
C ASN A 89 9.06 -8.45 -1.73
N GLU A 90 8.58 -8.02 -2.89
CA GLU A 90 9.36 -7.94 -4.11
C GLU A 90 10.49 -6.91 -3.98
N LEU A 91 10.16 -5.69 -3.53
CA LEU A 91 11.16 -4.65 -3.29
C LEU A 91 12.17 -5.06 -2.22
N LYS A 92 11.72 -5.75 -1.16
CA LYS A 92 12.62 -6.27 -0.13
C LYS A 92 13.64 -7.26 -0.72
N LYS A 93 13.19 -8.24 -1.51
CA LYS A 93 14.09 -9.20 -2.18
C LYS A 93 15.08 -8.50 -3.10
N ARG A 94 14.64 -7.46 -3.81
CA ARG A 94 15.51 -6.65 -4.67
C ARG A 94 16.61 -5.95 -3.88
N CYS A 95 16.27 -5.34 -2.74
CA CYS A 95 17.25 -4.72 -1.85
C CYS A 95 18.29 -5.75 -1.36
N GLU A 96 17.84 -6.93 -0.90
CA GLU A 96 18.71 -8.02 -0.43
C GLU A 96 19.65 -8.55 -1.53
N GLN A 97 19.18 -8.64 -2.78
CA GLN A 97 20.01 -9.07 -3.91
C GLN A 97 21.12 -8.05 -4.26
N ARG A 98 20.86 -6.75 -4.07
CA ARG A 98 21.85 -5.70 -4.36
C ARG A 98 22.91 -5.54 -3.28
N GLU A 99 22.65 -5.93 -2.04
CA GLU A 99 23.65 -5.89 -0.96
C GLU A 99 24.94 -6.67 -1.31
N GLY A 100 24.88 -7.62 -2.24
CA GLY A 100 26.04 -8.39 -2.72
C GLY A 100 26.71 -7.89 -4.00
N HIS A 101 26.20 -6.86 -4.69
CA HIS A 101 26.66 -6.51 -6.05
C HIS A 101 27.21 -5.08 -6.20
N CYS A 102 27.24 -4.27 -5.14
CA CYS A 102 27.81 -2.92 -5.18
C CYS A 102 29.13 -2.87 -4.41
N GLY A 103 30.20 -3.33 -5.08
CA GLY A 103 31.60 -3.02 -4.76
C GLY A 103 32.17 -2.07 -5.80
#